data_AF-A0A2J4Q4M6-F1
#
_entry.id   AF-A0A2J4Q4M6-F1
#
_cell.length_a   1.000
_cell.length_b   1.000
_cell.length_c   1.000
_cell.angle_alpha   90.00
_cell.angle_beta   90.00
_cell.angle_gamma   90.00
#
_symmetry.space_group_name_H-M   'P 1'
#
loop_
_entity.id
_entity.type
_entity.pdbx_description
1 polymer ?
#
loop_
_entity_poly.entity_id
_entity_poly.type
_entity_poly.pdbx_seq_one_letter_code
_entity_poly.pdbx_strand_id
1 'polypeptide(L)'
;MNSTAPTGLLQQPRPFFMIFFVELWERFGYYGVQGILAVFFVKQLGFSQEQAFITFGAFAALVYGLISIGGYVGDHLLGTKRTLVLGAMVLAAGYFMTGLSLHLSLRNI
;
A
#
# COMPACT_ATOMS: atom_id res chain seq x y z
N MET A 1 42.15 4.97 -13.32
CA MET A 1 40.76 5.49 -13.37
C MET A 1 39.82 4.30 -13.43
N ASN A 2 39.20 3.91 -12.31
CA ASN A 2 38.19 2.86 -12.33
C ASN A 2 36.94 3.42 -13.00
N SER A 3 36.62 2.90 -14.19
CA SER A 3 35.45 3.32 -14.95
C SER A 3 34.18 2.95 -14.17
N THR A 4 33.54 3.94 -13.55
CA THR A 4 32.18 3.83 -13.00
C THR A 4 31.19 3.84 -14.16
N ALA A 5 31.22 2.80 -15.00
CA ALA A 5 30.16 2.59 -15.95
C ALA A 5 28.83 2.48 -15.17
N PRO A 6 27.76 3.18 -15.57
CA PRO A 6 26.48 3.02 -14.90
C PRO A 6 26.06 1.56 -15.02
N THR A 7 26.01 0.86 -13.89
CA THR A 7 25.54 -0.52 -13.80
C THR A 7 24.14 -0.55 -14.41
N GLY A 8 23.99 -1.16 -15.59
CA GLY A 8 22.71 -1.21 -16.29
C GLY A 8 21.62 -1.82 -15.40
N LEU A 9 20.35 -1.53 -15.66
CA LEU A 9 19.23 -2.01 -14.83
C LEU A 9 19.30 -3.52 -14.57
N LEU A 10 19.74 -4.30 -15.56
CA LEU A 10 19.91 -5.75 -15.50
C LEU A 10 21.17 -6.23 -14.76
N GLN A 11 22.09 -5.33 -14.44
CA GLN A 11 23.36 -5.61 -13.75
C GLN A 11 23.25 -5.34 -12.23
N GLN A 12 22.06 -5.00 -11.73
CA GLN A 12 21.82 -4.72 -10.31
C GLN A 12 21.90 -6.00 -9.45
N PRO A 13 22.28 -5.90 -8.16
CA PRO A 13 22.32 -7.04 -7.24
C PRO A 13 20.97 -7.76 -7.12
N ARG A 14 20.96 -9.08 -6.92
CA ARG A 14 19.71 -9.87 -6.79
C ARG A 14 18.69 -9.29 -5.78
N PRO A 15 19.09 -8.76 -4.59
CA PRO A 15 18.14 -8.15 -3.66
C PRO A 15 17.42 -6.91 -4.21
N PHE A 16 18.03 -6.19 -5.16
CA PHE A 16 17.41 -5.03 -5.81
C PHE A 16 16.11 -5.44 -6.50
N PHE A 17 16.13 -6.50 -7.31
CA PHE A 17 14.94 -6.95 -8.02
C PHE A 17 13.82 -7.38 -7.08
N MET A 18 14.16 -8.03 -5.95
CA MET A 18 13.18 -8.37 -4.93
C MET A 18 12.49 -7.11 -4.38
N ILE A 19 13.26 -6.10 -3.95
CA ILE A 19 12.70 -4.86 -3.42
C ILE A 19 11.91 -4.11 -4.50
N PHE A 20 12.44 -4.05 -5.72
CA PHE A 20 11.78 -3.40 -6.85
C PHE A 20 10.40 -3.99 -7.12
N PHE A 21 10.27 -5.32 -7.20
CA PHE A 21 8.98 -5.95 -7.41
C PHE A 21 8.04 -5.77 -6.22
N VAL A 22 8.54 -5.84 -4.98
CA VAL A 22 7.73 -5.57 -3.78
C VAL A 22 7.16 -4.15 -3.82
N GLU A 23 8.00 -3.15 -4.07
CA GLU A 23 7.59 -1.74 -4.19
C GLU A 23 6.63 -1.51 -5.36
N LEU A 24 6.87 -2.17 -6.50
CA LEU A 24 6.00 -2.05 -7.67
C LEU A 24 4.58 -2.56 -7.38
N TRP A 25 4.46 -3.71 -6.73
CA TRP A 25 3.16 -4.28 -6.38
C TRP A 25 2.46 -3.52 -5.25
N GLU A 26 3.22 -3.03 -4.27
CA GLU A 26 2.70 -2.18 -3.20
C GLU A 26 2.08 -0.90 -3.78
N ARG A 27 2.83 -0.19 -4.62
CA ARG A 27 2.36 1.05 -5.26
C ARG A 27 1.19 0.81 -6.20
N PHE A 28 1.21 -0.28 -6.97
CA PHE A 28 0.09 -0.65 -7.82
C PHE A 28 -1.19 -0.85 -7.01
N GLY A 29 -1.13 -1.58 -5.90
CA GLY A 29 -2.27 -1.76 -5.00
C GLY A 29 -2.72 -0.46 -4.35
N TYR A 30 -1.77 0.36 -3.87
CA TYR A 30 -2.05 1.63 -3.22
C TYR A 30 -2.79 2.60 -4.16
N TYR A 31 -2.28 2.82 -5.37
CA TYR A 31 -2.94 3.68 -6.35
C TYR A 31 -4.24 3.07 -6.88
N GLY A 32 -4.33 1.75 -6.98
CA GLY A 32 -5.56 1.05 -7.33
C GLY A 32 -6.69 1.33 -6.34
N VAL A 33 -6.43 1.16 -5.04
CA VAL A 33 -7.41 1.50 -3.99
C VAL A 33 -7.70 2.99 -3.99
N GLN A 34 -6.67 3.83 -4.04
CA GLN A 34 -6.84 5.29 -4.05
C GLN A 34 -7.75 5.77 -5.20
N GLY A 35 -7.68 5.15 -6.38
CA GLY A 35 -8.51 5.51 -7.53
C GLY A 35 -9.99 5.13 -7.38
N ILE A 36 -10.30 4.06 -6.65
CA ILE A 36 -11.69 3.56 -6.51
C ILE A 36 -12.34 3.93 -5.18
N LEU A 37 -11.56 4.29 -4.16
CA LEU A 37 -12.04 4.42 -2.78
C LEU A 37 -13.08 5.54 -2.62
N ALA A 38 -12.88 6.69 -3.27
CA ALA A 38 -13.85 7.78 -3.24
C ALA A 38 -15.20 7.38 -3.86
N VAL A 39 -15.17 6.65 -4.99
CA VAL A 39 -16.38 6.12 -5.64
C VAL A 39 -17.06 5.09 -4.75
N PHE A 40 -16.28 4.24 -4.07
CA PHE A 40 -16.80 3.26 -3.12
C PHE A 40 -17.54 3.93 -1.95
N PHE A 41 -16.98 4.97 -1.34
CA PHE A 41 -17.64 5.70 -0.25
C PHE A 41 -18.98 6.31 -0.69
N VAL A 42 -19.04 6.94 -1.85
CA VAL A 42 -20.26 7.58 -2.34
C VAL A 42 -21.30 6.55 -2.77
N LYS A 43 -20.92 5.53 -3.56
CA LYS A 43 -21.87 4.57 -4.12
C LYS A 43 -22.32 3.49 -3.14
N GLN A 44 -21.39 2.94 -2.35
CA GLN A 44 -21.66 1.77 -1.52
C GLN A 44 -21.97 2.12 -0.07
N LEU A 45 -21.38 3.19 0.47
CA LEU A 45 -21.64 3.64 1.84
C LEU A 45 -22.63 4.83 1.91
N GLY A 46 -23.01 5.41 0.77
CA GLY A 46 -23.94 6.54 0.71
C GLY A 46 -23.38 7.84 1.30
N PHE A 47 -22.06 7.98 1.36
CA PHE A 47 -21.42 9.19 1.90
C PHE A 47 -21.68 10.39 1.00
N SER A 48 -21.80 11.58 1.60
CA SER A 48 -21.72 12.83 0.84
C SER A 48 -20.31 12.99 0.25
N GLN A 49 -20.17 13.78 -0.81
CA GLN A 49 -18.87 14.05 -1.43
C GLN A 49 -17.88 14.65 -0.42
N GLU A 50 -18.34 15.54 0.44
CA GLU A 50 -17.53 16.13 1.52
C GLU A 50 -17.05 15.07 2.52
N GLN A 51 -17.94 14.19 2.99
CA GLN A 51 -17.59 13.10 3.92
C GLN A 51 -16.57 12.14 3.29
N ALA A 52 -16.74 11.82 2.01
CA ALA A 52 -15.81 10.96 1.27
C ALA A 52 -14.42 11.60 1.19
N PHE A 53 -14.32 12.91 0.91
CA PHE A 53 -13.04 13.61 0.88
C PHE A 53 -12.37 13.70 2.25
N ILE A 54 -13.11 14.03 3.31
CA ILE A 54 -12.57 14.10 4.67
C ILE A 54 -12.05 12.73 5.11
N THR A 55 -12.82 11.68 4.88
CA THR A 55 -12.44 10.30 5.23
C THR A 55 -11.22 9.84 4.44
N PHE A 56 -11.18 10.14 3.14
CA PHE A 56 -10.04 9.84 2.29
C PHE A 56 -8.77 10.59 2.74
N GLY A 57 -8.89 11.87 3.09
CA GLY A 57 -7.77 12.67 3.59
C GLY A 57 -7.23 12.14 4.93
N ALA A 58 -8.11 11.75 5.84
CA ALA A 58 -7.72 11.11 7.10
C ALA A 58 -7.03 9.78 6.86
N PHE A 59 -7.54 8.95 5.94
CA PHE A 59 -6.89 7.71 5.53
C PHE A 59 -5.47 7.96 5.00
N ALA A 60 -5.30 8.90 4.07
CA ALA A 60 -3.99 9.23 3.51
C ALA A 60 -3.01 9.72 4.60
N ALA A 61 -3.47 10.59 5.51
CA ALA A 61 -2.66 11.07 6.62
C ALA A 61 -2.18 9.93 7.53
N LEU A 62 -3.05 8.95 7.82
CA LEU A 62 -2.69 7.77 8.60
C LEU A 62 -1.70 6.87 7.87
N VAL A 63 -1.85 6.65 6.56
CA VAL A 63 -0.90 5.87 5.77
C VAL A 63 0.50 6.47 5.89
N TYR A 64 0.64 7.78 5.64
CA TYR A 64 1.94 8.46 5.77
C TYR A 64 2.46 8.50 7.20
N GLY A 65 1.59 8.67 8.20
CA GLY A 65 1.98 8.63 9.61
C GLY A 65 2.49 7.26 10.04
N LEU A 66 1.86 6.19 9.57
CA LEU A 66 2.22 4.81 9.87
C LEU A 66 3.58 4.40 9.27
N ILE A 67 4.06 5.07 8.21
CA ILE A 67 5.41 4.84 7.67
C ILE A 67 6.46 5.13 8.73
N SER A 68 6.38 6.29 9.39
CA SER A 68 7.31 6.68 10.46
C SER A 68 7.24 5.73 11.65
N ILE A 69 6.03 5.33 12.04
CA ILE A 69 5.82 4.36 13.12
C ILE A 69 6.41 3.00 12.74
N GLY A 70 6.18 2.54 11.51
CA GLY A 70 6.70 1.28 10.98
C GLY A 70 8.23 1.26 10.89
N GLY A 71 8.88 2.41 10.63
CA GLY A 71 10.33 2.55 10.74
C GLY A 71 10.81 2.29 12.17
N TYR A 72 10.23 3.00 13.15
CA TYR A 72 10.58 2.83 14.56
C TYR A 72 10.35 1.39 15.07
N VAL A 73 9.13 0.89 14.88
CA VAL A 73 8.81 -0.47 14.40
C VAL A 73 9.99 -1.46 14.21
N GLY A 74 10.50 -1.42 12.98
CA GLY A 74 11.55 -2.28 12.47
C GLY A 74 12.91 -2.04 13.09
N ASP A 75 13.22 -0.81 13.50
CA ASP A 75 14.56 -0.47 13.98
C ASP A 75 14.76 -0.86 15.45
N HIS A 76 13.73 -0.75 16.29
CA HIS A 76 13.89 -0.85 17.75
C HIS A 76 13.13 -2.01 18.42
N LEU A 77 12.04 -2.51 17.83
CA LEU A 77 11.14 -3.46 18.51
C LEU A 77 11.21 -4.87 17.92
N LEU A 78 10.96 -5.01 16.61
CA LEU A 78 10.73 -6.32 16.00
C LEU A 78 11.84 -6.75 15.02
N GLY A 79 12.68 -5.81 14.57
CA GLY A 79 13.64 -6.02 13.49
C GLY A 79 13.00 -5.88 12.11
N THR A 80 13.75 -5.31 11.16
CA THR A 80 13.29 -4.91 9.82
C THR A 80 12.52 -6.02 9.08
N LYS A 81 13.03 -7.26 9.10
CA LYS A 81 12.40 -8.39 8.38
C LYS A 81 11.01 -8.73 8.91
N ARG A 82 10.83 -8.77 10.23
CA ARG A 82 9.54 -9.13 10.84
C ARG A 82 8.51 -8.04 10.65
N THR A 83 8.93 -6.77 10.79
CA THR A 83 8.07 -5.62 10.54
C THR A 83 7.59 -5.58 9.08
N LEU A 84 8.48 -5.90 8.12
CA LEU A 84 8.11 -5.96 6.71
C LEU A 84 7.06 -7.05 6.44
N VAL A 85 7.23 -8.26 7.01
CA VAL A 85 6.25 -9.35 6.85
C VAL A 85 4.91 -8.99 7.52
N LEU A 86 4.92 -8.38 8.71
CA LEU A 86 3.71 -7.91 9.38
C LEU A 86 2.97 -6.88 8.53
N GLY A 87 3.68 -5.89 7.98
CA GLY A 87 3.10 -4.89 7.07
C GLY A 87 2.47 -5.55 5.84
N ALA A 88 3.17 -6.50 5.21
CA ALA A 88 2.65 -7.23 4.06
C ALA A 88 1.39 -8.05 4.38
N MET A 89 1.31 -8.68 5.56
CA MET A 89 0.12 -9.41 5.99
C MET A 89 -1.08 -8.48 6.23
N VAL A 90 -0.85 -7.32 6.87
CA VAL A 90 -1.90 -6.31 7.09
C VAL A 90 -2.41 -5.75 5.75
N LEU A 91 -1.51 -5.45 4.83
CA LEU A 91 -1.84 -4.98 3.48
C LEU A 91 -2.67 -6.01 2.71
N ALA A 92 -2.25 -7.29 2.72
CA ALA A 92 -2.96 -8.38 2.07
C ALA A 92 -4.37 -8.58 2.65
N ALA A 93 -4.52 -8.52 3.98
CA ALA A 93 -5.83 -8.59 4.63
C ALA A 93 -6.73 -7.41 4.22
N GLY A 94 -6.19 -6.18 4.17
CA GLY A 94 -6.94 -4.99 3.77
C GLY A 94 -7.47 -5.07 2.33
N TYR A 95 -6.63 -5.51 1.39
CA TYR A 95 -7.05 -5.71 0.00
C TYR A 95 -8.06 -6.85 -0.14
N PHE A 96 -7.88 -7.94 0.60
CA PHE A 96 -8.84 -9.04 0.60
C PHE A 96 -10.22 -8.58 1.10
N MET A 97 -10.27 -7.80 2.18
CA MET A 97 -11.52 -7.25 2.72
C MET A 97 -12.19 -6.29 1.72
N THR A 98 -11.42 -5.45 1.06
CA THR A 98 -11.93 -4.50 0.05
C THR A 98 -12.51 -5.24 -1.16
N GLY A 99 -11.79 -6.26 -1.66
CA GLY A 99 -12.25 -7.09 -2.77
C GLY A 99 -13.50 -7.89 -2.40
N LEU A 100 -13.55 -8.47 -1.19
CA LEU A 100 -14.72 -9.20 -0.70
C LEU A 100 -15.94 -8.28 -0.56
N SER A 101 -15.75 -7.07 -0.03
CA SER A 101 -16.82 -6.07 0.09
C SER A 101 -17.39 -5.68 -1.27
N LEU A 102 -16.52 -5.45 -2.26
CA LEU A 102 -16.94 -5.15 -3.63
C LEU A 102 -17.73 -6.31 -4.24
N HIS A 103 -17.26 -7.55 -4.06
CA HIS A 103 -17.94 -8.74 -4.55
C HIS A 103 -19.32 -8.95 -3.92
N LEU A 104 -19.44 -8.75 -2.61
CA LEU A 104 -20.73 -8.87 -1.91
C LEU A 104 -21.71 -7.78 -2.34
N SER A 105 -21.22 -6.56 -2.58
CA SER A 105 -22.08 -5.47 -3.03
C SER A 105 -22.58 -5.65 -4.47
N LEU A 106 -21.77 -6.23 -5.37
CA LEU A 106 -22.20 -6.58 -6.72
C LEU A 106 -23.21 -7.73 -6.78
N ARG A 107 -23.32 -8.55 -5.71
CA ARG A 107 -24.32 -9.62 -5.61
C ARG A 107 -25.66 -9.17 -5.03
N ASN A 108 -25.68 -8.03 -4.34
CA ASN A 108 -26.88 -7.45 -3.71
C ASN A 108 -27.55 -6.35 -4.55
N ILE A 109 -27.14 -6.20 -5.81
CA ILE A 109 -27.77 -5.39 -6.86
C ILE A 109 -28.33 -6.37 -7.89
#